data_AF-A0A2S5B5H3-F1
#
_entry.id   AF-A0A2S5B5H3-F1
#
_cell.length_a   1.000
_cell.length_b   1.000
_cell.length_c   1.000
_cell.angle_alpha   90.00
_cell.angle_beta   90.00
_cell.angle_gamma   90.00
#
_symmetry.space_group_name_H-M   'P 1'
#
loop_
_entity.id
_entity.type
_entity.pdbx_description
1 polymer ?
#
loop_
_entity_poly.entity_id
_entity_poly.type
_entity_poly.pdbx_seq_one_letter_code
_entity_poly.pdbx_strand_id
1 'polypeptide(L)'
;MADPIPRDPWAQVALTRDQALEYLDRIGLPAATLSEPPSFDLLARLLQSQLEAIPIDTTPMHVSESLWDSQDPTAPIELSSALLDMPEGTDAFDRIARQRKGAFCFAVNPTFCAFLRAVGFRVSEVVGRAFKSLNNDPLSHPDGWKWGTLTHGLQVVDWAGSEKRYFVDAAWGPWSCPVPLALENGSTGLGLNPYEAFRLVKEELPLGPEQTRPIDTQPGWTMYRLIRPDPATASTSLSLPLPPDEVLRSQGAFWTPQYHFDLLSVPLLDFRLFHHFSASHCVGVFYAFFIVTRLLPGTGGARRSLMYADKPGMPRRAKVFTTGGDAARGSLQSRDVEWVDMQIGPMRNYLEKEFGFKF
;
A
#
# COMPACT_ATOMS: atom_id res chain seq x y z
N MET A 1 -24.99 23.46 18.48
CA MET A 1 -23.76 22.82 17.96
C MET A 1 -23.73 23.07 16.47
N ALA A 2 -22.60 23.52 15.92
CA ALA A 2 -22.46 23.64 14.46
C ALA A 2 -22.50 22.24 13.83
N ASP A 3 -23.04 22.13 12.62
CA ASP A 3 -23.04 20.89 11.84
C ASP A 3 -21.57 20.48 11.56
N PRO A 4 -21.11 19.29 11.99
CA PRO A 4 -19.74 18.84 11.77
C PRO A 4 -19.46 18.42 10.31
N ILE A 5 -20.49 18.34 9.46
CA ILE A 5 -20.33 18.01 8.04
C ILE A 5 -19.77 19.24 7.29
N PRO A 6 -18.64 19.13 6.59
CA PRO A 6 -18.10 20.23 5.80
C PRO A 6 -19.07 20.64 4.69
N ARG A 7 -19.18 21.95 4.45
CA ARG A 7 -20.04 22.51 3.37
C ARG A 7 -19.64 22.00 1.99
N ASP A 8 -18.34 21.78 1.77
CA ASP A 8 -17.81 21.17 0.56
C ASP A 8 -16.99 19.91 0.93
N PRO A 9 -17.61 18.71 0.88
CA PRO A 9 -16.92 17.45 1.16
C PRO A 9 -15.95 17.02 0.04
N TRP A 10 -15.95 17.74 -1.09
CA TRP A 10 -15.10 17.49 -2.26
C TRP A 10 -13.88 18.41 -2.31
N ALA A 11 -13.77 19.35 -1.37
CA ALA A 11 -12.65 20.27 -1.28
C ALA A 11 -11.33 19.48 -1.25
N GLN A 12 -10.53 19.67 -2.31
CA GLN A 12 -9.26 18.99 -2.45
C GLN A 12 -8.21 19.65 -1.58
N VAL A 13 -7.66 18.90 -0.62
CA VAL A 13 -6.57 19.39 0.23
C VAL A 13 -5.25 19.26 -0.51
N ALA A 14 -4.45 20.33 -0.51
CA ALA A 14 -3.06 20.35 -0.94
C ALA A 14 -2.18 20.73 0.25
N LEU A 15 -0.97 20.16 0.32
CA LEU A 15 0.02 20.62 1.30
C LEU A 15 0.41 22.06 0.99
N THR A 16 0.67 22.83 2.06
CA THR A 16 1.33 24.14 1.90
C THR A 16 2.74 23.96 1.34
N ARG A 17 3.34 25.04 0.83
CA ARG A 17 4.72 24.99 0.31
C ARG A 17 5.72 24.47 1.35
N ASP A 18 5.61 24.93 2.60
CA ASP A 18 6.51 24.51 3.68
C ASP A 18 6.32 23.03 4.03
N GLN A 19 5.06 22.58 4.12
CA GLN A 19 4.76 21.15 4.31
C GLN A 19 5.27 20.30 3.14
N ALA A 20 5.17 20.78 1.91
CA ALA A 20 5.69 20.07 0.73
C ALA A 20 7.23 19.98 0.74
N LEU A 21 7.93 21.00 1.26
CA LEU A 21 9.38 20.95 1.48
C LEU A 21 9.77 19.94 2.56
N GLU A 22 9.05 19.92 3.69
CA GLU A 22 9.23 18.91 4.74
C GLU A 22 8.95 17.49 4.21
N TYR A 23 7.94 17.35 3.33
CA TYR A 23 7.62 16.06 2.71
C TYR A 23 8.72 15.59 1.75
N LEU A 24 9.29 16.51 0.94
CA LEU A 24 10.44 16.21 0.09
C LEU A 24 11.66 15.75 0.90
N ASP A 25 11.96 16.40 2.04
CA ASP A 25 12.98 15.94 2.97
C ASP A 25 12.69 14.52 3.49
N ARG A 26 11.42 14.27 3.86
CA ARG A 26 11.00 12.95 4.35
C ARG A 26 11.25 11.84 3.34
N ILE A 27 11.02 12.10 2.06
CA ILE A 27 11.20 11.13 0.97
C ILE A 27 12.56 11.22 0.28
N GLY A 28 13.47 12.06 0.77
CA GLY A 28 14.86 12.15 0.30
C GLY A 28 15.04 12.81 -1.07
N LEU A 29 14.16 13.75 -1.43
CA LEU A 29 14.22 14.49 -2.69
C LEU A 29 14.57 15.98 -2.46
N PRO A 30 15.25 16.64 -3.43
CA PRO A 30 15.69 18.01 -3.27
C PRO A 30 14.52 19.01 -3.32
N ALA A 31 14.62 20.11 -2.58
CA ALA A 31 13.62 21.20 -2.58
C ALA A 31 13.29 21.74 -3.98
N ALA A 32 14.25 21.71 -4.91
CA ALA A 32 14.07 22.12 -6.30
C ALA A 32 12.98 21.30 -7.03
N THR A 33 12.65 20.10 -6.55
CA THR A 33 11.62 19.24 -7.12
C THR A 33 10.22 19.87 -7.08
N LEU A 34 9.92 20.80 -6.15
CA LEU A 34 8.64 21.53 -6.17
C LEU A 34 8.47 22.44 -7.39
N SER A 35 9.55 22.82 -8.05
CA SER A 35 9.53 23.70 -9.23
C SER A 35 9.54 22.91 -10.54
N GLU A 36 9.71 21.59 -10.49
CA GLU A 36 9.71 20.75 -11.68
C GLU A 36 8.27 20.64 -12.23
N PRO A 37 8.06 20.75 -13.55
CA PRO A 37 6.72 20.60 -14.11
C PRO A 37 6.22 19.15 -13.96
N PRO A 38 4.91 18.94 -13.69
CA PRO A 38 4.30 17.62 -13.70
C PRO A 38 4.61 16.84 -14.97
N SER A 39 5.10 15.61 -14.80
CA SER A 39 5.47 14.69 -15.88
C SER A 39 5.39 13.26 -15.38
N PHE A 40 5.41 12.29 -16.30
CA PHE A 40 5.44 10.87 -15.96
C PHE A 40 6.70 10.52 -15.14
N ASP A 41 7.87 11.00 -15.56
CA ASP A 41 9.14 10.74 -14.87
C ASP A 41 9.17 11.32 -13.46
N LEU A 42 8.61 12.53 -13.28
CA LEU A 42 8.43 13.12 -11.96
C LEU A 42 7.49 12.25 -11.10
N LEU A 43 6.32 11.85 -11.62
CA LEU A 43 5.37 11.01 -10.90
C LEU A 43 5.98 9.67 -10.48
N ALA A 44 6.73 9.02 -11.37
CA ALA A 44 7.41 7.76 -11.10
C ALA A 44 8.47 7.91 -10.00
N ARG A 45 9.31 8.95 -10.08
CA ARG A 45 10.31 9.24 -9.04
C ARG A 45 9.67 9.55 -7.69
N LEU A 46 8.62 10.37 -7.66
CA LEU A 46 7.90 10.68 -6.41
C LEU A 46 7.29 9.42 -5.78
N LEU A 47 6.64 8.57 -6.58
CA LEU A 47 6.06 7.30 -6.10
C LEU A 47 7.14 6.36 -5.55
N GLN A 48 8.25 6.20 -6.26
CA GLN A 48 9.33 5.34 -5.79
C GLN A 48 9.92 5.84 -4.47
N SER A 49 10.29 7.13 -4.40
CA SER A 49 10.81 7.75 -3.18
C SER A 49 9.82 7.64 -2.01
N GLN A 50 8.53 7.81 -2.28
CA GLN A 50 7.45 7.61 -1.31
C GLN A 50 7.46 6.19 -0.72
N LEU A 51 7.46 5.16 -1.58
CA LEU A 51 7.42 3.75 -1.17
C LEU A 51 8.69 3.31 -0.44
N GLU A 52 9.84 3.88 -0.79
CA GLU A 52 11.14 3.62 -0.17
C GLU A 52 11.30 4.27 1.21
N ALA A 53 10.69 5.45 1.39
CA ALA A 53 10.86 6.25 2.58
C ALA A 53 9.76 6.01 3.63
N ILE A 54 8.50 5.96 3.22
CA ILE A 54 7.34 5.97 4.12
C ILE A 54 6.76 4.55 4.21
N PRO A 55 6.85 3.89 5.38
CA PRO A 55 6.31 2.57 5.54
C PRO A 55 4.78 2.59 5.60
N ILE A 56 4.17 1.47 5.21
CA ILE A 56 2.86 1.11 5.75
C ILE A 56 3.05 0.68 7.20
N ASP A 57 2.19 1.19 8.07
CA ASP A 57 2.32 1.04 9.51
C ASP A 57 0.93 0.93 10.15
N THR A 58 0.68 -0.17 10.87
CA THR A 58 -0.53 -0.34 11.68
C THR A 58 -0.28 -0.19 13.18
N THR A 59 0.91 0.24 13.60
CA THR A 59 1.23 0.42 15.02
C THR A 59 0.22 1.28 15.79
N PRO A 60 -0.36 2.38 15.25
CA PRO A 60 -1.36 3.16 15.99
C PRO A 60 -2.63 2.39 16.29
N MET A 61 -2.90 1.27 15.60
CA MET A 61 -4.04 0.42 15.90
C MET A 61 -3.82 -0.40 17.18
N HIS A 62 -2.58 -0.56 17.61
CA HIS A 62 -2.22 -1.56 18.62
C HIS A 62 -1.50 -0.94 19.82
N VAL A 63 -0.90 0.23 19.63
CA VAL A 63 -0.11 0.93 20.65
C VAL A 63 -0.39 2.42 20.53
N SER A 64 -0.97 3.00 21.59
CA SER A 64 -1.15 4.46 21.67
C SER A 64 0.20 5.16 21.72
N GLU A 65 0.25 6.41 21.26
CA GLU A 65 1.50 7.17 21.24
C GLU A 65 2.14 7.29 22.63
N SER A 66 1.32 7.51 23.66
CA SER A 66 1.78 7.62 25.05
C SER A 66 2.45 6.35 25.60
N LEU A 67 2.11 5.17 25.06
CA LEU A 67 2.68 3.91 25.52
C LEU A 67 4.09 3.68 24.99
N TRP A 68 4.49 4.32 23.88
CA TRP A 68 5.86 4.24 23.40
C TRP A 68 6.88 4.83 24.39
N ASP A 69 6.44 5.81 25.18
CA ASP A 69 7.23 6.44 26.23
C ASP A 69 7.00 5.85 27.62
N SER A 70 6.30 4.71 27.70
CA SER A 70 6.16 3.95 28.94
C SER A 70 7.53 3.60 29.53
N GLN A 71 7.64 3.72 30.86
CA GLN A 71 8.82 3.26 31.61
C GLN A 71 8.92 1.74 31.71
N ASP A 72 7.87 1.01 31.33
CA ASP A 72 7.89 -0.45 31.27
C ASP A 72 8.16 -0.94 29.82
N PRO A 73 9.42 -1.19 29.44
CA PRO A 73 9.76 -1.71 28.13
C PRO A 73 9.27 -3.14 27.90
N THR A 74 8.82 -3.85 28.95
CA THR A 74 8.35 -5.23 28.88
C THR A 74 6.83 -5.35 28.71
N ALA A 75 6.12 -4.23 28.79
CA ALA A 75 4.68 -4.17 28.59
C ALA A 75 4.29 -4.83 27.24
N PRO A 76 3.33 -5.77 27.23
CA PRO A 76 2.96 -6.49 26.02
C PRO A 76 2.19 -5.60 25.04
N ILE A 77 2.43 -5.81 23.75
CA ILE A 77 1.60 -5.24 22.68
C ILE A 77 0.50 -6.25 22.36
N GLU A 78 -0.75 -5.81 22.53
CA GLU A 78 -1.95 -6.60 22.23
C GLU A 78 -2.54 -6.19 20.88
N LEU A 79 -2.98 -7.18 20.10
CA LEU A 79 -3.71 -6.89 18.86
C LEU A 79 -5.12 -6.48 19.23
N SER A 80 -5.45 -5.25 18.85
CA SER A 80 -6.70 -4.59 19.16
C SER A 80 -6.92 -3.51 18.10
N SER A 81 -8.04 -2.81 18.22
CA SER A 81 -8.20 -1.47 17.69
C SER A 81 -8.06 -0.46 18.83
N ALA A 82 -6.97 0.29 18.83
CA ALA A 82 -6.90 1.61 19.43
C ALA A 82 -7.61 2.56 18.46
N LEU A 83 -8.94 2.50 18.52
CA LEU A 83 -9.92 3.16 17.64
C LEU A 83 -9.68 4.66 17.40
N LEU A 84 -8.79 5.29 18.16
CA LEU A 84 -8.59 6.74 18.21
C LEU A 84 -7.22 7.21 17.72
N ASP A 85 -6.23 6.32 17.52
CA ASP A 85 -4.85 6.76 17.31
C ASP A 85 -4.37 6.64 15.86
N MET A 86 -5.06 5.86 15.01
CA MET A 86 -4.75 5.82 13.58
C MET A 86 -5.19 7.13 12.92
N PRO A 87 -4.26 7.96 12.40
CA PRO A 87 -4.64 9.22 11.79
C PRO A 87 -5.37 8.96 10.46
N GLU A 88 -6.19 9.93 10.07
CA GLU A 88 -6.92 9.92 8.80
C GLU A 88 -6.49 11.09 7.91
N GLY A 89 -6.56 10.88 6.60
CA GLY A 89 -6.37 11.96 5.65
C GLY A 89 -5.00 12.63 5.80
N THR A 90 -5.00 13.96 5.79
CA THR A 90 -3.82 14.81 5.96
C THR A 90 -3.45 15.11 7.41
N ASP A 91 -4.28 14.71 8.38
CA ASP A 91 -3.94 14.82 9.81
C ASP A 91 -2.75 13.92 10.16
N ALA A 92 -2.46 12.93 9.30
CA ALA A 92 -1.27 12.09 9.36
C ALA A 92 0.04 12.80 8.98
N PHE A 93 0.02 14.06 8.52
CA PHE A 93 1.21 14.75 8.02
C PHE A 93 2.35 14.77 9.04
N ASP A 94 2.08 15.19 10.28
CA ASP A 94 3.12 15.28 11.32
C ASP A 94 3.73 13.92 11.63
N ARG A 95 2.88 12.89 11.70
CA ARG A 95 3.30 11.51 11.91
C ARG A 95 4.22 11.02 10.79
N ILE A 96 3.84 11.28 9.54
CA ILE A 96 4.55 10.80 8.36
C ILE A 96 5.85 11.58 8.12
N ALA A 97 5.77 12.91 8.09
CA ALA A 97 6.87 13.78 7.71
C ALA A 97 7.83 14.05 8.88
N ARG A 98 7.31 14.48 10.03
CA ARG A 98 8.13 14.97 11.16
C ARG A 98 8.57 13.86 12.08
N GLN A 99 7.65 12.99 12.49
CA GLN A 99 7.94 11.81 13.31
C GLN A 99 8.55 10.66 12.49
N ARG A 100 8.58 10.80 11.16
CA ARG A 100 9.12 9.81 10.22
C ARG A 100 8.51 8.41 10.35
N LYS A 101 7.29 8.30 10.88
CA LYS A 101 6.55 7.04 11.01
C LYS A 101 5.77 6.76 9.72
N GLY A 102 4.98 5.69 9.73
CA GLY A 102 4.02 5.39 8.66
C GLY A 102 2.58 5.61 9.13
N ALA A 103 1.66 5.18 8.28
CA ALA A 103 0.27 4.87 8.62
C ALA A 103 -0.24 3.85 7.60
N PHE A 104 -1.51 3.46 7.63
CA PHE A 104 -2.09 2.65 6.55
C PHE A 104 -2.68 3.51 5.40
N CYS A 105 -3.31 2.87 4.43
CA CYS A 105 -3.71 3.50 3.16
C CYS A 105 -4.60 4.74 3.30
N PHE A 106 -5.50 4.80 4.29
CA PHE A 106 -6.38 5.95 4.51
C PHE A 106 -5.71 7.20 5.10
N ALA A 107 -4.42 7.13 5.44
CA ALA A 107 -3.60 8.27 5.84
C ALA A 107 -2.46 8.53 4.86
N VAL A 108 -1.74 7.48 4.47
CA VAL A 108 -0.58 7.61 3.57
C VAL A 108 -1.02 8.09 2.18
N ASN A 109 -2.02 7.47 1.56
CA ASN A 109 -2.44 7.87 0.21
C ASN A 109 -3.02 9.30 0.19
N PRO A 110 -3.94 9.71 1.09
CA PRO A 110 -4.40 11.10 1.12
C PRO A 110 -3.30 12.13 1.37
N THR A 111 -2.34 11.84 2.27
CA THR A 111 -1.19 12.74 2.48
C THR A 111 -0.34 12.85 1.21
N PHE A 112 -0.10 11.74 0.51
CA PHE A 112 0.60 11.75 -0.77
C PHE A 112 -0.19 12.47 -1.87
N CYS A 113 -1.52 12.34 -1.90
CA CYS A 113 -2.39 13.09 -2.81
C CYS A 113 -2.28 14.61 -2.59
N ALA A 114 -2.30 15.04 -1.32
CA ALA A 114 -2.12 16.44 -0.96
C ALA A 114 -0.73 16.98 -1.36
N PHE A 115 0.31 16.15 -1.24
CA PHE A 115 1.65 16.47 -1.72
C PHE A 115 1.70 16.57 -3.26
N LEU A 116 1.16 15.60 -3.99
CA LEU A 116 1.10 15.61 -5.45
C LEU A 116 0.39 16.87 -5.99
N ARG A 117 -0.68 17.31 -5.34
CA ARG A 117 -1.37 18.57 -5.68
C ARG A 117 -0.46 19.79 -5.49
N ALA A 118 0.34 19.83 -4.42
CA ALA A 118 1.31 20.90 -4.18
C ALA A 118 2.41 20.95 -5.27
N VAL A 119 2.70 19.82 -5.92
CA VAL A 119 3.64 19.70 -7.06
C VAL A 119 2.95 19.97 -8.41
N GLY A 120 1.63 20.21 -8.43
CA GLY A 120 0.86 20.59 -9.63
C GLY A 120 0.18 19.44 -10.35
N PHE A 121 0.15 18.24 -9.78
CA PHE A 121 -0.66 17.14 -10.31
C PHE A 121 -2.14 17.31 -9.93
N ARG A 122 -3.03 16.79 -10.78
CA ARG A 122 -4.44 16.57 -10.43
C ARG A 122 -4.61 15.13 -9.96
N VAL A 123 -5.38 14.96 -8.91
CA VAL A 123 -5.52 13.66 -8.24
C VAL A 123 -6.99 13.37 -7.96
N SER A 124 -7.42 12.16 -8.30
CA SER A 124 -8.68 11.54 -7.90
C SER A 124 -8.39 10.42 -6.90
N GLU A 125 -8.77 10.61 -5.64
CA GLU A 125 -8.80 9.55 -4.64
C GLU A 125 -9.94 8.58 -4.94
N VAL A 126 -9.63 7.28 -4.99
CA VAL A 126 -10.60 6.21 -5.22
C VAL A 126 -10.41 5.11 -4.17
N VAL A 127 -11.40 4.21 -4.06
CA VAL A 127 -11.35 3.10 -3.10
C VAL A 127 -11.60 1.78 -3.79
N GLY A 128 -10.88 0.74 -3.34
CA GLY A 128 -10.94 -0.61 -3.88
C GLY A 128 -11.25 -1.67 -2.84
N ARG A 129 -11.75 -2.80 -3.35
CA ARG A 129 -11.93 -4.06 -2.62
C ARG A 129 -10.62 -4.84 -2.67
N ALA A 130 -10.02 -5.05 -1.52
CA ALA A 130 -8.82 -5.88 -1.40
C ALA A 130 -9.13 -7.35 -1.72
N PHE A 131 -8.32 -8.00 -2.54
CA PHE A 131 -8.34 -9.45 -2.67
C PHE A 131 -7.78 -10.08 -1.39
N LYS A 132 -8.48 -11.06 -0.81
CA LYS A 132 -8.10 -11.64 0.49
C LYS A 132 -7.05 -12.74 0.38
N SER A 133 -6.94 -13.39 -0.78
CA SER A 133 -6.04 -14.53 -0.99
C SER A 133 -4.77 -14.12 -1.74
N LEU A 134 -4.14 -13.00 -1.35
CA LEU A 134 -2.99 -12.41 -2.06
C LEU A 134 -1.88 -13.42 -2.35
N ASN A 135 -1.29 -13.31 -3.55
CA ASN A 135 -0.27 -14.22 -4.09
C ASN A 135 -0.73 -15.66 -4.37
N ASN A 136 -2.03 -15.95 -4.26
CA ASN A 136 -2.59 -17.22 -4.70
C ASN A 136 -3.29 -17.07 -6.05
N ASP A 137 -3.36 -18.17 -6.80
CA ASP A 137 -4.12 -18.28 -8.04
C ASP A 137 -5.60 -18.47 -7.70
N PRO A 138 -6.49 -17.49 -7.99
CA PRO A 138 -7.91 -17.62 -7.69
C PRO A 138 -8.59 -18.76 -8.45
N LEU A 139 -7.97 -19.31 -9.50
CA LEU A 139 -8.51 -20.41 -10.28
C LEU A 139 -8.25 -21.80 -9.66
N SER A 140 -7.27 -21.91 -8.75
CA SER A 140 -6.87 -23.19 -8.15
C SER A 140 -6.85 -23.18 -6.62
N HIS A 141 -6.75 -22.01 -6.00
CA HIS A 141 -6.79 -21.89 -4.55
C HIS A 141 -8.21 -22.17 -3.99
N PRO A 142 -8.36 -22.92 -2.88
CA PRO A 142 -9.68 -23.28 -2.33
C PRO A 142 -10.60 -22.09 -2.02
N ASP A 143 -10.05 -20.96 -1.57
CA ASP A 143 -10.82 -19.73 -1.32
C ASP A 143 -11.35 -19.06 -2.60
N GLY A 144 -10.84 -19.42 -3.78
CA GLY A 144 -11.24 -18.85 -5.07
C GLY A 144 -11.12 -17.32 -5.13
N TRP A 145 -12.12 -16.69 -5.76
CA TRP A 145 -12.24 -15.24 -5.91
C TRP A 145 -12.80 -14.58 -4.64
N LYS A 146 -11.99 -14.55 -3.58
CA LYS A 146 -12.38 -13.99 -2.27
C LYS A 146 -12.05 -12.50 -2.14
N TRP A 147 -13.07 -11.67 -2.26
CA TRP A 147 -12.96 -10.21 -2.13
C TRP A 147 -13.32 -9.70 -0.74
N GLY A 148 -12.66 -8.64 -0.32
CA GLY A 148 -13.01 -7.85 0.84
C GLY A 148 -14.04 -6.76 0.57
N THR A 149 -14.17 -5.87 1.55
CA THR A 149 -14.93 -4.62 1.48
C THR A 149 -14.08 -3.50 0.88
N LEU A 150 -14.69 -2.35 0.59
CA LEU A 150 -14.03 -1.13 0.11
C LEU A 150 -13.17 -0.56 1.25
N THR A 151 -11.93 -1.03 1.36
CA THR A 151 -11.06 -0.81 2.52
C THR A 151 -9.62 -0.50 2.12
N HIS A 152 -9.41 -0.21 0.83
CA HIS A 152 -8.12 0.23 0.31
C HIS A 152 -8.30 1.54 -0.47
N GLY A 153 -7.79 2.65 0.07
CA GLY A 153 -7.73 3.91 -0.67
C GLY A 153 -6.53 3.92 -1.61
N LEU A 154 -6.65 4.48 -2.80
CA LEU A 154 -5.59 4.69 -3.79
C LEU A 154 -5.92 5.91 -4.68
N GLN A 155 -5.14 6.16 -5.73
CA GLN A 155 -5.30 7.38 -6.53
C GLN A 155 -5.09 7.19 -8.03
N VAL A 156 -5.79 8.03 -8.78
CA VAL A 156 -5.58 8.23 -10.22
C VAL A 156 -5.07 9.64 -10.43
N VAL A 157 -3.94 9.76 -11.14
CA VAL A 157 -3.19 11.00 -11.27
C VAL A 157 -3.09 11.40 -12.74
N ASP A 158 -3.27 12.69 -13.01
CA ASP A 158 -3.00 13.30 -14.32
C ASP A 158 -2.55 14.76 -14.13
N TRP A 159 -2.31 15.50 -15.20
CA TRP A 159 -1.91 16.90 -15.13
C TRP A 159 -2.34 17.68 -16.37
N ALA A 160 -2.16 18.99 -16.36
CA ALA A 160 -2.42 19.80 -17.55
C ALA A 160 -1.46 19.39 -18.67
N GLY A 161 -2.00 18.97 -19.82
CA GLY A 161 -1.21 18.50 -20.96
C GLY A 161 -0.84 17.01 -20.94
N SER A 162 -1.21 16.24 -19.91
CA SER A 162 -1.04 14.78 -19.95
C SER A 162 -2.01 14.14 -20.95
N GLU A 163 -1.51 13.25 -21.80
CA GLU A 163 -2.35 12.47 -22.73
C GLU A 163 -3.12 11.34 -22.04
N LYS A 164 -2.65 10.90 -20.87
CA LYS A 164 -3.17 9.74 -20.13
C LYS A 164 -3.39 10.09 -18.67
N ARG A 165 -4.19 9.26 -18.01
CA ARG A 165 -4.31 9.20 -16.56
C ARG A 165 -3.54 7.98 -16.06
N TYR A 166 -3.00 8.07 -14.86
CA TYR A 166 -2.12 7.05 -14.31
C TYR A 166 -2.66 6.55 -12.99
N PHE A 167 -2.73 5.22 -12.87
CA PHE A 167 -2.91 4.53 -11.62
C PHE A 167 -1.66 4.66 -10.76
N VAL A 168 -1.84 5.04 -9.49
CA VAL A 168 -0.77 5.22 -8.51
C VAL A 168 -1.27 4.78 -7.13
N ASP A 169 -0.43 4.08 -6.37
CA ASP A 169 -0.74 3.67 -5.01
C ASP A 169 0.53 3.65 -4.15
N ALA A 170 0.56 4.53 -3.15
CA ALA A 170 1.69 4.70 -2.24
C ALA A 170 1.57 3.86 -0.97
N ALA A 171 0.52 3.05 -0.82
CA ALA A 171 0.14 2.50 0.48
C ALA A 171 -0.51 1.10 0.43
N TRP A 172 -0.21 0.28 -0.59
CA TRP A 172 -0.66 -1.12 -0.59
C TRP A 172 0.13 -2.02 0.39
N GLY A 173 1.36 -1.62 0.71
CA GLY A 173 2.26 -2.39 1.57
C GLY A 173 3.18 -3.33 0.79
N PRO A 174 3.37 -4.58 1.22
CA PRO A 174 4.49 -5.42 0.80
C PRO A 174 4.36 -6.00 -0.62
N TRP A 175 3.29 -5.63 -1.33
CA TRP A 175 3.03 -6.05 -2.70
C TRP A 175 2.76 -4.86 -3.63
N SER A 176 3.05 -3.63 -3.20
CA SER A 176 2.78 -2.42 -3.97
C SER A 176 3.38 -2.45 -5.37
N CYS A 177 2.67 -1.88 -6.34
CA CYS A 177 3.25 -1.57 -7.64
C CYS A 177 4.13 -0.33 -7.53
N PRO A 178 5.44 -0.43 -7.80
CA PRO A 178 6.37 0.67 -7.57
C PRO A 178 6.45 1.66 -8.74
N VAL A 179 5.60 1.50 -9.76
CA VAL A 179 5.60 2.31 -10.97
C VAL A 179 4.18 2.77 -11.30
N PRO A 180 3.99 4.00 -11.82
CA PRO A 180 2.70 4.42 -12.34
C PRO A 180 2.32 3.58 -13.57
N LEU A 181 1.08 3.12 -13.64
CA LEU A 181 0.54 2.43 -14.82
C LEU A 181 -0.47 3.31 -15.53
N ALA A 182 -0.47 3.33 -16.85
CA ALA A 182 -1.52 4.02 -17.60
C ALA A 182 -2.88 3.39 -17.27
N LEU A 183 -3.91 4.22 -17.07
CA LEU A 183 -5.28 3.79 -16.82
C LEU A 183 -5.96 3.36 -18.13
N GLU A 184 -5.43 2.29 -18.72
CA GLU A 184 -5.84 1.69 -19.99
C GLU A 184 -6.01 0.20 -19.79
N ASN A 185 -7.01 -0.39 -20.46
CA ASN A 185 -7.27 -1.83 -20.33
C ASN A 185 -6.08 -2.63 -20.83
N GLY A 186 -5.56 -3.53 -19.99
CA GLY A 186 -4.41 -4.37 -20.32
C GLY A 186 -3.07 -3.67 -20.20
N SER A 187 -3.01 -2.46 -19.59
CA SER A 187 -1.73 -1.80 -19.32
C SER A 187 -0.84 -2.71 -18.47
N THR A 188 0.41 -2.89 -18.90
CA THR A 188 1.39 -3.73 -18.20
C THR A 188 2.65 -2.93 -17.92
N GLY A 189 3.30 -3.24 -16.79
CA GLY A 189 4.56 -2.65 -16.41
C GLY A 189 5.41 -3.66 -15.64
N LEU A 190 6.73 -3.56 -15.80
CA LEU A 190 7.66 -4.26 -14.93
C LEU A 190 7.74 -3.53 -13.58
N GLY A 191 8.09 -4.26 -12.52
CA GLY A 191 8.47 -3.65 -11.25
C GLY A 191 9.85 -2.99 -11.33
N LEU A 192 10.47 -2.74 -10.17
CA LEU A 192 11.84 -2.18 -10.12
C LEU A 192 12.94 -3.19 -10.47
N ASN A 193 12.57 -4.45 -10.70
CA ASN A 193 13.45 -5.50 -11.19
C ASN A 193 12.75 -6.23 -12.35
N PRO A 194 13.51 -6.92 -13.24
CA PRO A 194 12.92 -7.60 -14.38
C PRO A 194 12.18 -8.89 -14.00
N TYR A 195 11.96 -9.19 -12.73
CA TYR A 195 11.31 -10.43 -12.29
C TYR A 195 9.89 -10.23 -11.74
N GLU A 196 9.45 -8.98 -11.65
CA GLU A 196 8.14 -8.59 -11.17
C GLU A 196 7.40 -7.87 -12.29
N ALA A 197 6.12 -8.19 -12.48
CA ALA A 197 5.27 -7.52 -13.44
C ALA A 197 3.88 -7.28 -12.86
N PHE A 198 3.25 -6.23 -13.35
CA PHE A 198 1.93 -5.79 -12.95
C PHE A 198 1.07 -5.55 -14.19
N ARG A 199 -0.24 -5.68 -14.00
CA ARG A 199 -1.23 -5.46 -15.06
C ARG A 199 -2.48 -4.80 -14.51
N LEU A 200 -3.00 -3.83 -15.24
CA LEU A 200 -4.28 -3.20 -14.96
C LEU A 200 -5.31 -3.62 -16.01
N VAL A 201 -6.43 -4.20 -15.57
CA VAL A 201 -7.48 -4.71 -16.45
C VAL A 201 -8.80 -4.00 -16.15
N LYS A 202 -9.50 -3.56 -17.20
CA LYS A 202 -10.86 -3.01 -17.09
C LYS A 202 -11.85 -4.15 -17.26
N GLU A 203 -12.56 -4.49 -16.20
CA GLU A 203 -13.46 -5.64 -16.13
C GLU A 203 -14.52 -5.44 -15.06
N GLU A 204 -15.59 -6.25 -15.07
CA GLU A 204 -16.44 -6.38 -13.89
C GLU A 204 -15.65 -6.99 -12.73
N LEU A 205 -16.15 -6.83 -11.49
CA LEU A 205 -15.57 -7.52 -10.34
C LEU A 205 -15.44 -9.02 -10.65
N PRO A 206 -14.21 -9.58 -10.72
CA PRO A 206 -14.04 -10.98 -11.08
C PRO A 206 -14.62 -11.90 -10.02
N LEU A 207 -15.48 -12.85 -10.41
CA LEU A 207 -16.13 -13.77 -9.48
C LEU A 207 -15.93 -15.21 -9.93
N GLY A 208 -15.87 -16.12 -8.95
CA GLY A 208 -15.87 -17.55 -9.17
C GLY A 208 -17.22 -18.06 -9.68
N PRO A 209 -17.25 -19.25 -10.30
CA PRO A 209 -18.46 -19.81 -10.91
C PRO A 209 -19.60 -20.06 -9.90
N GLU A 210 -19.26 -20.26 -8.63
CA GLU A 210 -20.23 -20.51 -7.55
C GLU A 210 -20.72 -19.24 -6.85
N GLN A 211 -20.11 -18.08 -7.13
CA GLN A 211 -20.48 -16.82 -6.50
C GLN A 211 -21.69 -16.20 -7.20
N THR A 212 -22.64 -15.73 -6.40
CA THR A 212 -23.79 -14.96 -6.89
C THR A 212 -23.29 -13.68 -7.56
N ARG A 213 -23.66 -13.49 -8.84
CA ARG A 213 -23.40 -12.24 -9.54
C ARG A 213 -24.29 -11.13 -8.97
N PRO A 214 -23.75 -9.93 -8.71
CA PRO A 214 -24.58 -8.76 -8.39
C PRO A 214 -25.60 -8.52 -9.50
N ILE A 215 -26.80 -8.04 -9.13
CA ILE A 215 -27.85 -7.69 -10.09
C ILE A 215 -27.36 -6.59 -11.02
N ASP A 216 -26.74 -5.55 -10.43
CA ASP A 216 -26.15 -4.44 -11.14
C ASP A 216 -24.63 -4.50 -10.99
N THR A 217 -23.93 -4.60 -12.12
CA THR A 217 -22.47 -4.56 -12.21
C THR A 217 -22.06 -3.41 -13.10
N GLN A 218 -21.04 -2.67 -12.67
CA GLN A 218 -20.31 -1.73 -13.51
C GLN A 218 -18.89 -2.26 -13.71
N PRO A 219 -18.31 -2.13 -14.92
CA PRO A 219 -16.90 -2.43 -15.10
C PRO A 219 -16.05 -1.45 -14.30
N GLY A 220 -15.24 -2.00 -13.41
CA GLY A 220 -14.19 -1.31 -12.68
C GLY A 220 -12.82 -1.64 -13.25
N TRP A 221 -11.83 -1.62 -12.38
CA TRP A 221 -10.43 -1.88 -12.68
C TRP A 221 -9.83 -2.84 -11.66
N THR A 222 -9.21 -3.92 -12.13
CA THR A 222 -8.48 -4.84 -11.27
C THR A 222 -6.99 -4.67 -11.48
N MET A 223 -6.28 -4.46 -10.38
CA MET A 223 -4.82 -4.47 -10.35
C MET A 223 -4.33 -5.89 -10.12
N TYR A 224 -3.48 -6.40 -11.00
CA TYR A 224 -2.88 -7.72 -10.91
C TYR A 224 -1.37 -7.64 -10.73
N ARG A 225 -0.84 -8.64 -10.04
CA ARG A 225 0.59 -8.92 -9.94
C ARG A 225 0.88 -10.29 -10.52
N LEU A 226 1.94 -10.42 -11.31
CA LEU A 226 2.38 -11.71 -11.83
C LEU A 226 3.13 -12.46 -10.73
N ILE A 227 2.70 -13.68 -10.45
CA ILE A 227 3.33 -14.61 -9.51
C ILE A 227 3.98 -15.74 -10.29
N ARG A 228 5.23 -16.06 -9.95
CA ARG A 228 6.03 -17.12 -10.56
C ARG A 228 6.61 -17.98 -9.44
N PRO A 229 5.87 -19.02 -8.99
CA PRO A 229 6.23 -19.80 -7.82
C PRO A 229 7.38 -20.78 -8.08
N ASP A 230 7.53 -21.25 -9.32
CA ASP A 230 8.63 -22.13 -9.72
C ASP A 230 9.95 -21.34 -9.74
N PRO A 231 10.94 -21.69 -8.90
CA PRO A 231 12.23 -21.01 -8.87
C PRO A 231 12.94 -20.98 -10.23
N ALA A 232 12.77 -22.01 -11.07
CA ALA A 232 13.40 -22.08 -12.38
C ALA A 232 12.88 -20.97 -13.30
N THR A 233 11.56 -20.78 -13.34
CA THR A 233 10.93 -19.77 -14.21
C THR A 233 10.93 -18.37 -13.59
N ALA A 234 10.87 -18.27 -12.26
CA ALA A 234 10.98 -17.02 -11.51
C ALA A 234 12.31 -16.30 -11.78
N SER A 235 13.39 -17.07 -11.90
CA SER A 235 14.74 -16.53 -12.11
C SER A 235 15.03 -15.99 -13.50
N THR A 236 14.11 -16.20 -14.45
CA THR A 236 14.21 -15.66 -15.82
C THR A 236 13.69 -14.23 -15.86
N SER A 237 14.45 -13.31 -16.46
CA SER A 237 14.04 -11.92 -16.64
C SER A 237 12.86 -11.80 -17.61
N LEU A 238 11.89 -10.96 -17.27
CA LEU A 238 10.78 -10.51 -18.10
C LEU A 238 11.21 -9.32 -18.95
N SER A 239 10.57 -9.16 -20.10
CA SER A 239 10.67 -7.99 -20.96
C SER A 239 9.28 -7.59 -21.45
N LEU A 240 9.10 -6.32 -21.85
CA LEU A 240 7.88 -5.85 -22.49
C LEU A 240 8.02 -5.96 -24.03
N PRO A 241 6.97 -6.38 -24.76
CA PRO A 241 5.69 -6.88 -24.24
C PRO A 241 5.86 -8.23 -23.52
N LEU A 242 5.07 -8.46 -22.47
CA LEU A 242 5.10 -9.72 -21.74
C LEU A 242 4.68 -10.90 -22.64
N PRO A 243 5.15 -12.13 -22.36
CA PRO A 243 4.65 -13.32 -23.02
C PRO A 243 3.12 -13.47 -22.84
N PRO A 244 2.41 -14.10 -23.78
CA PRO A 244 0.98 -14.40 -23.63
C PRO A 244 0.68 -15.16 -22.33
N ASP A 245 -0.51 -14.94 -21.77
CA ASP A 245 -0.94 -15.57 -20.49
C ASP A 245 -0.86 -17.10 -20.54
N GLU A 246 -1.12 -17.72 -21.69
CA GLU A 246 -0.99 -19.18 -21.89
C GLU A 246 0.46 -19.66 -21.71
N VAL A 247 1.43 -18.90 -22.24
CA VAL A 247 2.86 -19.18 -22.11
C VAL A 247 3.28 -19.01 -20.66
N LEU A 248 2.92 -17.89 -20.02
CA LEU A 248 3.17 -17.67 -18.60
C LEU A 248 2.59 -18.80 -17.73
N ARG A 249 1.35 -19.22 -18.00
CA ARG A 249 0.67 -20.29 -17.27
C ARG A 249 1.33 -21.66 -17.48
N SER A 250 1.79 -21.98 -18.69
CA SER A 250 2.56 -23.21 -18.95
C SER A 250 3.90 -23.27 -18.18
N GLN A 251 4.43 -22.11 -17.78
CA GLN A 251 5.62 -21.96 -16.95
C GLN A 251 5.30 -21.95 -15.44
N GLY A 252 4.05 -22.27 -15.07
CA GLY A 252 3.56 -22.25 -13.69
C GLY A 252 3.28 -20.86 -13.13
N ALA A 253 3.36 -19.80 -13.95
CA ALA A 253 3.04 -18.45 -13.52
C ALA A 253 1.53 -18.18 -13.52
N PHE A 254 1.07 -17.24 -12.71
CA PHE A 254 -0.32 -16.81 -12.70
C PHE A 254 -0.46 -15.35 -12.27
N TRP A 255 -1.52 -14.70 -12.73
CA TRP A 255 -1.88 -13.37 -12.29
C TRP A 255 -2.72 -13.45 -11.01
N THR A 256 -2.23 -12.88 -9.92
CA THR A 256 -2.99 -12.74 -8.68
C THR A 256 -3.62 -11.35 -8.63
N PRO A 257 -4.93 -11.21 -8.34
CA PRO A 257 -5.52 -9.91 -8.10
C PRO A 257 -4.97 -9.31 -6.81
N GLN A 258 -4.81 -7.98 -6.78
CA GLN A 258 -4.46 -7.24 -5.58
C GLN A 258 -5.70 -6.57 -5.01
N TYR A 259 -6.40 -5.81 -5.84
CA TYR A 259 -7.66 -5.16 -5.50
C TYR A 259 -8.43 -4.78 -6.77
N HIS A 260 -9.73 -4.58 -6.61
CA HIS A 260 -10.64 -4.10 -7.65
C HIS A 260 -11.28 -2.77 -7.23
N PHE A 261 -11.28 -1.76 -8.09
CA PHE A 261 -11.82 -0.44 -7.79
C PHE A 261 -12.66 0.11 -8.95
N ASP A 262 -13.65 0.92 -8.60
CA ASP A 262 -14.39 1.71 -9.57
C ASP A 262 -13.72 3.07 -9.74
N LEU A 263 -13.80 3.64 -10.95
CA LEU A 263 -13.30 4.99 -11.21
C LEU A 263 -14.31 6.03 -10.71
N LEU A 264 -14.53 6.05 -9.40
CA LEU A 264 -15.39 6.99 -8.69
C LEU A 264 -14.54 7.73 -7.68
N SER A 265 -14.42 9.06 -7.84
CA SER A 265 -13.77 9.89 -6.84
C SER A 265 -14.56 9.86 -5.54
N VAL A 266 -13.86 9.74 -4.42
CA VAL A 266 -14.48 9.58 -3.10
C VAL A 266 -14.18 10.83 -2.26
N PRO A 267 -15.21 11.48 -1.67
CA PRO A 267 -15.01 12.64 -0.80
C PRO A 267 -14.39 12.24 0.54
N LEU A 268 -13.88 13.23 1.28
CA LEU A 268 -13.20 12.99 2.57
C LEU A 268 -14.09 12.21 3.55
N LEU A 269 -15.39 12.54 3.63
CA LEU A 269 -16.32 11.89 4.55
C LEU A 269 -16.47 10.39 4.29
N ASP A 270 -16.46 9.97 3.03
CA ASP A 270 -16.55 8.55 2.69
C ASP A 270 -15.22 7.85 2.98
N PHE A 271 -14.09 8.53 2.76
CA PHE A 271 -12.77 8.06 3.23
C PHE A 271 -12.79 7.81 4.75
N ARG A 272 -13.41 8.69 5.55
CA ARG A 272 -13.58 8.49 7.00
C ARG A 272 -14.44 7.28 7.34
N LEU A 273 -15.50 7.02 6.56
CA LEU A 273 -16.35 5.84 6.75
C LEU A 273 -15.55 4.55 6.52
N PHE A 274 -14.80 4.47 5.42
CA PHE A 274 -13.97 3.30 5.12
C PHE A 274 -12.79 3.15 6.09
N HIS A 275 -12.18 4.28 6.47
CA HIS A 275 -11.17 4.37 7.52
C HIS A 275 -11.69 3.78 8.82
N HIS A 276 -12.86 4.24 9.29
CA HIS A 276 -13.47 3.77 10.52
C HIS A 276 -13.69 2.26 10.47
N PHE A 277 -14.27 1.71 9.39
CA PHE A 277 -14.45 0.26 9.26
C PHE A 277 -13.10 -0.50 9.34
N SER A 278 -12.09 -0.06 8.61
CA SER A 278 -10.75 -0.69 8.62
C SER A 278 -10.07 -0.59 9.97
N ALA A 279 -10.27 0.52 10.69
CA ALA A 279 -9.64 0.81 11.95
C ALA A 279 -10.38 0.20 13.14
N SER A 280 -11.70 0.00 13.09
CA SER A 280 -12.52 -0.30 14.27
C SER A 280 -13.18 -1.66 14.24
N HIS A 281 -13.53 -2.15 13.06
CA HIS A 281 -14.39 -3.32 12.97
C HIS A 281 -13.57 -4.59 13.19
N CYS A 282 -14.10 -5.53 13.97
CA CYS A 282 -13.46 -6.81 14.27
C CYS A 282 -13.18 -7.72 13.06
N VAL A 283 -13.70 -7.37 11.87
CA VAL A 283 -13.46 -8.08 10.60
C VAL A 283 -12.53 -7.29 9.68
N GLY A 284 -12.16 -6.07 10.06
CA GLY A 284 -11.11 -5.30 9.40
C GLY A 284 -9.79 -6.04 9.56
N VAL A 285 -9.01 -6.14 8.47
CA VAL A 285 -7.80 -6.98 8.44
C VAL A 285 -6.78 -6.54 9.49
N PHE A 286 -6.66 -5.23 9.70
CA PHE A 286 -5.68 -4.64 10.61
C PHE A 286 -6.11 -4.68 12.08
N TYR A 287 -7.34 -5.13 12.39
CA TYR A 287 -7.74 -5.38 13.77
C TYR A 287 -6.94 -6.55 14.37
N ALA A 288 -6.71 -7.60 13.57
CA ALA A 288 -6.05 -8.84 13.99
C ALA A 288 -4.65 -9.02 13.37
N PHE A 289 -4.08 -7.94 12.82
CA PHE A 289 -2.83 -8.02 12.07
C PHE A 289 -1.98 -6.76 12.23
N PHE A 290 -0.83 -6.92 12.89
CA PHE A 290 0.21 -5.90 13.00
C PHE A 290 1.14 -6.01 11.80
N ILE A 291 1.36 -4.90 11.11
CA ILE A 291 2.29 -4.82 9.99
C ILE A 291 3.01 -3.48 9.95
N VAL A 292 4.33 -3.55 9.77
CA VAL A 292 5.14 -2.43 9.30
C VAL A 292 5.97 -2.91 8.12
N THR A 293 5.89 -2.21 6.98
CA THR A 293 6.59 -2.62 5.77
C THR A 293 6.98 -1.44 4.89
N ARG A 294 8.14 -1.54 4.25
CA ARG A 294 8.62 -0.56 3.26
C ARG A 294 9.42 -1.20 2.14
N LEU A 295 9.50 -0.49 1.04
CA LEU A 295 10.44 -0.79 -0.04
C LEU A 295 11.86 -0.41 0.41
N LEU A 296 12.86 -1.21 0.05
CA LEU A 296 14.26 -0.95 0.37
C LEU A 296 14.95 -0.24 -0.80
N PRO A 297 15.50 0.97 -0.60
CA PRO A 297 16.21 1.72 -1.64
C PRO A 297 17.34 0.91 -2.29
N GLY A 298 17.47 1.01 -3.62
CA GLY A 298 18.61 0.44 -4.35
C GLY A 298 18.66 -1.08 -4.42
N THR A 299 17.59 -1.78 -4.02
CA THR A 299 17.55 -3.26 -3.98
C THR A 299 16.79 -3.89 -5.16
N GLY A 300 16.39 -3.09 -6.15
CA GLY A 300 15.51 -3.54 -7.23
C GLY A 300 14.10 -3.88 -6.73
N GLY A 301 13.64 -3.28 -5.63
CA GLY A 301 12.29 -3.48 -5.11
C GLY A 301 12.15 -4.59 -4.06
N ALA A 302 13.21 -4.86 -3.28
CA ALA A 302 13.09 -5.69 -2.09
C ALA A 302 12.24 -4.96 -1.04
N ARG A 303 11.47 -5.70 -0.24
CA ARG A 303 10.56 -5.15 0.75
C ARG A 303 10.86 -5.78 2.11
N ARG A 304 11.09 -4.95 3.12
CA ARG A 304 11.29 -5.39 4.51
C ARG A 304 9.96 -5.30 5.23
N SER A 305 9.49 -6.41 5.78
CA SER A 305 8.20 -6.49 6.45
C SER A 305 8.34 -7.11 7.83
N LEU A 306 7.83 -6.42 8.83
CA LEU A 306 7.58 -6.91 10.17
C LEU A 306 6.09 -7.20 10.29
N MET A 307 5.72 -8.44 10.61
CA MET A 307 4.33 -8.89 10.63
C MET A 307 4.04 -9.74 11.86
N TYR A 308 2.87 -9.54 12.46
CA TYR A 308 2.38 -10.37 13.56
C TYR A 308 0.87 -10.58 13.47
N ALA A 309 0.46 -11.81 13.72
CA ALA A 309 -0.93 -12.21 13.95
C ALA A 309 -0.92 -13.21 15.10
N ASP A 310 -1.91 -13.12 16.00
CA ASP A 310 -2.02 -14.03 17.12
C ASP A 310 -2.23 -15.48 16.64
N LYS A 311 -1.47 -16.41 17.20
CA LYS A 311 -1.59 -17.85 16.97
C LYS A 311 -1.59 -18.59 18.31
N PRO A 312 -2.66 -19.34 18.64
CA PRO A 312 -2.72 -20.10 19.88
C PRO A 312 -1.49 -21.00 20.07
N GLY A 313 -0.88 -20.94 21.26
CA GLY A 313 0.27 -21.77 21.62
C GLY A 313 1.61 -21.37 20.99
N MET A 314 1.68 -20.27 20.23
CA MET A 314 2.95 -19.74 19.70
C MET A 314 3.45 -18.54 20.52
N PRO A 315 4.78 -18.32 20.64
CA PRO A 315 5.33 -17.12 21.24
C PRO A 315 4.83 -15.85 20.53
N ARG A 316 4.53 -14.78 21.29
CA ARG A 316 4.14 -13.46 20.76
C ARG A 316 5.37 -12.73 20.19
N ARG A 317 5.82 -13.14 19.01
CA ARG A 317 6.95 -12.51 18.31
C ARG A 317 6.56 -12.16 16.89
N ALA A 318 6.77 -10.91 16.49
CA ALA A 318 6.62 -10.48 15.11
C ALA A 318 7.72 -11.09 14.25
N LYS A 319 7.34 -11.67 13.11
CA LYS A 319 8.28 -12.17 12.12
C LYS A 319 8.75 -10.99 11.28
N VAL A 320 10.05 -10.80 11.15
CA VAL A 320 10.62 -9.86 10.18
C VAL A 320 11.32 -10.61 9.08
N PHE A 321 11.12 -10.17 7.84
CA PHE A 321 11.69 -10.80 6.66
C PHE A 321 11.76 -9.85 5.47
N THR A 322 12.62 -10.20 4.53
CA THR A 322 12.78 -9.50 3.24
C THR A 322 12.21 -10.37 2.12
N THR A 323 11.45 -9.77 1.20
CA THR A 323 10.99 -10.42 -0.05
C THR A 323 11.35 -9.58 -1.27
N GLY A 324 11.38 -10.19 -2.45
CA GLY A 324 11.62 -9.48 -3.71
C GLY A 324 13.03 -8.88 -3.84
N GLY A 325 13.16 -7.95 -4.78
CA GLY A 325 14.44 -7.33 -5.17
C GLY A 325 15.31 -8.21 -6.06
N ASP A 326 16.42 -7.63 -6.52
CA ASP A 326 17.33 -8.27 -7.46
C ASP A 326 17.88 -9.60 -6.94
N ALA A 327 18.17 -9.65 -5.64
CA ALA A 327 18.71 -10.84 -5.02
C ALA A 327 17.68 -11.99 -4.92
N ALA A 328 16.36 -11.69 -4.96
CA ALA A 328 15.34 -12.74 -4.92
C ALA A 328 15.05 -13.35 -6.29
N ARG A 329 15.37 -12.64 -7.39
CA ARG A 329 15.14 -13.09 -8.77
C ARG A 329 13.74 -13.68 -8.96
N GLY A 330 12.71 -12.94 -8.55
CA GLY A 330 11.30 -13.36 -8.65
C GLY A 330 10.82 -14.34 -7.57
N SER A 331 11.70 -14.88 -6.72
CA SER A 331 11.32 -15.75 -5.62
C SER A 331 10.41 -15.04 -4.62
N LEU A 332 9.37 -15.75 -4.17
CA LEU A 332 8.49 -15.31 -3.09
C LEU A 332 9.01 -15.71 -1.69
N GLN A 333 10.13 -16.42 -1.61
CA GLN A 333 10.64 -16.89 -0.33
C GLN A 333 11.10 -15.73 0.55
N SER A 334 10.71 -15.78 1.83
CA SER A 334 11.23 -14.89 2.86
C SER A 334 12.72 -15.11 3.07
N ARG A 335 13.49 -14.03 3.19
CA ARG A 335 14.93 -14.02 3.51
C ARG A 335 15.20 -13.13 4.72
N ASP A 336 16.42 -13.20 5.25
CA ASP A 336 16.87 -12.38 6.39
C ASP A 336 15.88 -12.44 7.57
N VAL A 337 15.42 -13.65 7.88
CA VAL A 337 14.33 -13.87 8.83
C VAL A 337 14.82 -13.66 10.25
N GLU A 338 14.15 -12.78 10.98
CA GLU A 338 14.38 -12.55 12.40
C GLU A 338 13.05 -12.37 13.14
N TRP A 339 13.11 -12.25 14.46
CA TRP A 339 11.94 -12.19 15.33
C TRP A 339 12.08 -11.09 16.37
N VAL A 340 11.04 -10.27 16.49
CA VAL A 340 10.97 -9.17 17.47
C VAL A 340 9.86 -9.49 18.46
N ASP A 341 10.15 -9.38 19.75
CA ASP A 341 9.15 -9.64 20.78
C ASP A 341 8.03 -8.59 20.72
N MET A 342 6.77 -9.02 20.89
CA MET A 342 5.61 -8.12 20.92
C MET A 342 5.52 -7.41 22.28
N GLN A 343 6.54 -6.62 22.59
CA GLN A 343 6.69 -5.79 23.78
C GLN A 343 7.14 -4.38 23.37
N ILE A 344 6.76 -3.37 24.15
CA ILE A 344 7.01 -1.95 23.83
C ILE A 344 8.48 -1.67 23.52
N GLY A 345 9.41 -2.06 24.40
CA GLY A 345 10.83 -1.75 24.27
C GLY A 345 11.49 -2.38 23.04
N PRO A 346 11.46 -3.73 22.89
CA PRO A 346 11.99 -4.41 21.71
C PRO A 346 11.40 -3.88 20.40
N MET A 347 10.08 -3.63 20.36
CA MET A 347 9.41 -3.12 19.17
C MET A 347 9.83 -1.68 18.86
N ARG A 348 9.85 -0.77 19.84
CA ARG A 348 10.29 0.63 19.68
C ARG A 348 11.71 0.69 19.10
N ASN A 349 12.63 -0.05 19.72
CA ASN A 349 14.03 -0.10 19.28
C ASN A 349 14.16 -0.60 17.83
N TYR A 350 13.36 -1.62 17.46
CA TYR A 350 13.39 -2.16 16.11
C TYR A 350 12.82 -1.17 15.09
N LEU A 351 11.68 -0.54 15.38
CA LEU A 351 11.04 0.44 14.51
C LEU A 351 11.91 1.69 14.29
N GLU A 352 12.57 2.18 15.33
CA GLU A 352 13.52 3.28 15.23
C GLU A 352 14.72 2.91 14.35
N LYS A 353 15.34 1.74 14.61
CA LYS A 353 16.53 1.28 13.89
C LYS A 353 16.26 0.97 12.42
N GLU A 354 15.21 0.21 12.13
CA GLU A 354 15.00 -0.41 10.80
C GLU A 354 14.02 0.36 9.91
N PHE A 355 13.10 1.11 10.51
CA PHE A 355 12.09 1.91 9.80
C PHE A 355 12.25 3.42 10.01
N GLY A 356 13.17 3.86 10.88
CA GLY A 356 13.51 5.27 11.06
C GLY A 356 12.46 6.06 11.84
N PHE A 357 11.63 5.38 12.65
CA PHE A 357 10.61 6.03 13.48
C PHE A 357 11.29 6.95 14.50
N LYS A 358 10.72 8.14 14.70
CA LYS A 358 11.07 9.04 15.80
C LYS A 358 9.95 9.01 16.81
N PHE A 359 10.26 8.57 18.03
CA PHE A 359 9.33 8.51 19.15
C PHE A 359 9.43 9.76 20.01
#